data_AF-A0A3D9CUV2-F1
#
_entry.id   AF-A0A3D9CUV2-F1
#
_cell.length_a   1.000
_cell.length_b   1.000
_cell.length_c   1.000
_cell.angle_alpha   90.00
_cell.angle_beta   90.00
_cell.angle_gamma   90.00
#
_symmetry.space_group_name_H-M   'P 1'
#
loop_
_entity.id
_entity.type
_entity.pdbx_description
1 polymer ?
#
loop_
_entity_poly.entity_id
_entity_poly.type
_entity_poly.pdbx_seq_one_letter_code
_entity_poly.pdbx_strand_id
1 'polypeptide(L)'
;MTVQLLDIVFQNDRYYLLFEDERILKVTVPAEWHIYADGEYWCTVGSCKVSELLNVPGKIVLETQENLNKLENIFRRLTHVILSSDKINL
;
A
#
# COMPACT_ATOMS: atom_id res chain seq x y z
N MET A 1 -13.38 3.16 1.11
CA MET A 1 -12.87 3.28 -0.28
C MET A 1 -11.77 2.26 -0.50
N THR A 2 -11.69 1.60 -1.67
CA THR A 2 -10.64 0.59 -1.94
C THR A 2 -9.77 0.99 -3.15
N VAL A 3 -8.48 0.66 -3.07
CA VAL A 3 -7.48 0.89 -4.12
C VAL A 3 -6.60 -0.34 -4.26
N GLN A 4 -6.29 -0.76 -5.49
CA GLN A 4 -5.42 -1.90 -5.75
C GLN A 4 -3.94 -1.54 -5.56
N LEU A 5 -3.22 -2.35 -4.79
CA LEU A 5 -1.76 -2.30 -4.71
C LEU A 5 -1.18 -3.07 -5.91
N LEU A 6 -0.37 -2.40 -6.71
CA LEU A 6 0.22 -2.97 -7.92
C LEU A 6 1.56 -3.64 -7.67
N ASP A 7 2.36 -3.08 -6.77
CA ASP A 7 3.65 -3.63 -6.40
C ASP A 7 4.10 -3.15 -5.01
N ILE A 8 5.01 -3.91 -4.40
CA ILE A 8 5.69 -3.55 -3.16
C ILE A 8 7.18 -3.89 -3.25
N VAL A 9 8.02 -2.91 -2.92
CA VAL A 9 9.48 -3.07 -2.96
C VAL A 9 10.10 -2.54 -1.68
N PHE A 10 11.02 -3.32 -1.08
CA PHE A 10 11.86 -2.84 0.01
C PHE A 10 13.20 -2.34 -0.52
N GLN A 11 13.51 -1.06 -0.27
CA GLN A 11 14.78 -0.44 -0.67
C GLN A 11 15.09 0.71 0.28
N ASN A 12 16.38 1.00 0.54
CA ASN A 12 16.81 2.14 1.37
C ASN A 12 16.10 2.23 2.73
N ASP A 13 15.89 1.08 3.39
CA ASP A 13 15.20 0.98 4.69
C ASP A 13 13.73 1.46 4.69
N ARG A 14 13.08 1.37 3.53
CA ARG A 14 11.68 1.77 3.33
C ARG A 14 10.96 0.78 2.42
N TYR A 15 9.66 0.64 2.64
CA TYR A 15 8.77 0.00 1.68
C TYR A 15 8.18 1.05 0.76
N TYR A 16 8.19 0.76 -0.54
CA TYR A 16 7.56 1.52 -1.59
C TYR A 16 6.35 0.75 -2.11
N LEU A 17 5.18 1.38 -2.09
CA LEU A 17 3.89 0.85 -2.48
C LEU A 17 3.45 1.54 -3.76
N LEU A 18 3.23 0.77 -4.83
CA LEU A 18 2.93 1.28 -6.16
C LEU A 18 1.43 1.22 -6.45
N PHE A 19 0.87 2.32 -6.97
CA PHE A 19 -0.54 2.46 -7.31
C PHE A 19 -0.72 3.10 -8.69
N GLU A 20 -1.82 2.80 -9.37
CA GLU A 20 -2.29 3.57 -10.55
C GLU A 20 -3.36 4.60 -10.20
N ASP A 21 -4.02 4.43 -9.06
CA ASP A 21 -5.26 5.15 -8.75
C ASP A 21 -5.01 6.35 -7.83
N GLU A 22 -5.24 7.55 -8.37
CA GLU A 22 -5.13 8.83 -7.66
C GLU A 22 -6.00 8.95 -6.41
N ARG A 23 -7.02 8.08 -6.26
CA ARG A 23 -7.80 8.01 -5.02
C ARG A 23 -6.93 7.71 -3.80
N ILE A 24 -5.78 7.05 -3.96
CA ILE A 24 -4.84 6.82 -2.86
C ILE A 24 -4.32 8.13 -2.24
N LEU A 25 -4.32 9.23 -2.99
CA LEU A 25 -3.89 10.56 -2.52
C LEU A 25 -5.00 11.33 -1.80
N LYS A 26 -6.26 10.90 -1.94
CA LYS A 26 -7.43 11.65 -1.40
C LYS A 26 -7.66 11.43 0.08
N VAL A 27 -6.99 10.46 0.70
CA VAL A 27 -7.15 10.21 2.14
C VAL A 27 -6.23 11.16 2.90
N THR A 28 -6.84 12.06 3.68
CA THR A 28 -6.15 13.03 4.53
C THR A 28 -5.21 12.34 5.52
N VAL A 29 -3.96 12.81 5.56
CA VAL A 29 -2.90 12.32 6.46
C VAL A 29 -3.25 12.64 7.92
N PRO A 30 -3.04 11.70 8.87
CA PRO A 30 -2.51 10.35 8.68
C PRO A 30 -3.60 9.39 8.21
N ALA A 31 -3.45 8.91 6.98
CA ALA A 31 -4.36 7.97 6.35
C ALA A 31 -3.95 6.56 6.79
N GLU A 32 -4.70 5.98 7.73
CA GLU A 32 -4.62 4.55 8.00
C GLU A 32 -5.28 3.76 6.87
N TRP A 33 -4.52 2.84 6.28
CA TRP A 33 -4.96 1.93 5.25
C TRP A 33 -4.99 0.52 5.78
N HIS A 34 -6.13 -0.14 5.68
CA HIS A 34 -6.28 -1.56 5.98
C HIS A 34 -5.94 -2.36 4.72
N ILE A 35 -4.96 -3.24 4.82
CA ILE A 35 -4.47 -4.07 3.71
C ILE A 35 -5.21 -5.39 3.74
N TYR A 36 -5.80 -5.74 2.59
CA TYR A 36 -6.42 -7.02 2.35
C TYR A 36 -5.74 -7.72 1.19
N ALA A 37 -5.57 -9.03 1.29
CA ALA A 37 -4.98 -9.82 0.24
C ALA A 37 -5.79 -11.10 0.07
N ASP A 38 -6.25 -11.34 -1.16
CA ASP A 38 -7.21 -12.41 -1.52
C ASP A 38 -8.45 -12.45 -0.60
N GLY A 39 -8.90 -11.27 -0.16
CA GLY A 39 -10.07 -11.14 0.72
C GLY A 39 -9.80 -11.36 2.20
N GLU A 40 -8.56 -11.57 2.63
CA GLU A 40 -8.23 -11.66 4.06
C GLU A 40 -7.62 -10.36 4.56
N TYR A 41 -7.95 -9.93 5.78
CA TYR A 41 -7.29 -8.80 6.43
C TYR A 41 -5.88 -9.18 6.88
N TRP A 42 -4.88 -8.35 6.54
CA TRP A 42 -3.48 -8.60 6.89
C TRP A 42 -2.95 -7.66 7.95
N CYS A 43 -2.97 -6.36 7.66
CA CYS A 43 -2.43 -5.34 8.55
C CYS A 43 -3.02 -3.96 8.25
N THR A 44 -2.69 -3.01 9.11
CA THR A 44 -2.92 -1.58 8.86
C THR A 44 -1.57 -0.92 8.58
N VAL A 45 -1.55 0.07 7.69
CA VAL A 45 -0.41 0.97 7.47
C VAL A 45 -0.88 2.42 7.56
N GLY A 46 -0.30 3.22 8.46
CA GLY A 46 -0.79 4.57 8.77
C GLY A 46 0.16 5.71 8.43
N SER A 47 1.45 5.40 8.23
CA SER A 47 2.54 6.36 8.07
C SER A 47 3.03 6.45 6.62
N CYS A 48 2.12 6.30 5.66
CA CYS A 48 2.44 6.43 4.24
C CYS A 48 2.52 7.90 3.83
N LYS A 49 3.54 8.25 3.04
CA LYS A 49 3.64 9.54 2.34
C LYS A 49 3.99 9.32 0.87
N VAL A 50 3.72 10.28 0.00
CA VAL A 50 4.16 10.21 -1.40
C VAL A 50 5.68 10.19 -1.44
N SER A 51 6.26 9.27 -2.23
CA SER A 51 7.70 9.18 -2.36
C SER A 51 8.25 10.33 -3.20
N GLU A 52 9.29 10.99 -2.68
CA GLU A 52 10.05 12.01 -3.40
C GLU A 52 11.26 11.39 -4.14
N LEU A 53 11.64 10.17 -3.76
CA LEU A 53 12.82 9.47 -4.27
C LEU A 53 12.50 8.59 -5.48
N LEU A 54 11.34 7.93 -5.46
CA LEU A 54 10.92 7.04 -6.54
C LEU A 54 9.77 7.68 -7.32
N ASN A 55 10.02 7.99 -8.58
CA ASN A 55 9.01 8.51 -9.50
C ASN A 55 8.85 7.54 -10.67
N VAL A 56 7.68 6.93 -10.78
CA VAL A 56 7.33 6.03 -11.88
C VAL A 56 6.25 6.73 -12.72
N PRO A 57 6.50 7.05 -14.00
CA PRO A 57 5.54 7.76 -14.84
C PRO A 57 4.16 7.10 -14.87
N GLY A 58 3.11 7.89 -14.62
CA GLY A 58 1.72 7.41 -14.61
C GLY A 58 1.36 6.54 -13.39
N LYS A 59 2.23 6.47 -12.39
CA LYS A 59 1.98 5.75 -11.14
C LYS A 59 2.17 6.68 -9.95
N ILE A 60 1.61 6.27 -8.83
CA ILE A 60 1.77 6.91 -7.54
C ILE A 60 2.55 5.95 -6.65
N VAL A 61 3.61 6.46 -6.04
CA VAL A 61 4.43 5.71 -5.10
C VAL A 61 4.20 6.29 -3.72
N LEU A 62 3.74 5.46 -2.79
CA LEU A 62 3.79 5.78 -1.36
C LEU A 62 4.99 5.10 -0.72
N GLU A 63 5.62 5.75 0.25
CA GLU A 63 6.69 5.17 1.06
C GLU A 63 6.32 5.14 2.54
N THR A 64 6.77 4.09 3.22
CA THR A 64 6.64 3.92 4.67
C THR A 64 7.86 3.22 5.26
N GLN A 65 8.13 3.49 6.54
CA GLN A 65 9.13 2.76 7.34
C GLN A 65 8.49 1.64 8.18
N GLU A 66 7.17 1.47 8.10
CA GLU A 66 6.49 0.37 8.77
C GLU A 66 6.96 -0.98 8.22
N ASN A 67 7.04 -1.98 9.09
CA ASN A 67 7.52 -3.30 8.69
C ASN A 67 6.44 -4.06 7.92
N LEU A 68 6.60 -4.12 6.59
CA LEU A 68 5.70 -4.84 5.68
C LEU A 68 6.31 -6.14 5.12
N ASN A 69 7.30 -6.76 5.79
CA ASN A 69 7.98 -7.95 5.25
C ASN A 69 7.00 -9.09 4.94
N LYS A 70 5.97 -9.24 5.78
CA LYS A 70 4.97 -10.29 5.60
C LYS A 70 4.23 -10.05 4.30
N LEU A 71 3.79 -8.82 4.08
CA LEU A 71 3.12 -8.41 2.86
C LEU A 71 4.02 -8.61 1.64
N GLU A 72 5.28 -8.19 1.66
CA GLU A 72 6.22 -8.38 0.53
C GLU A 72 6.37 -9.86 0.13
N ASN A 73 6.57 -10.74 1.11
CA ASN A 73 6.71 -12.18 0.86
C ASN A 73 5.47 -12.80 0.22
N ILE A 74 4.31 -12.24 0.54
CA ILE A 74 3.01 -12.73 0.12
C ILE A 74 2.58 -12.09 -1.19
N PHE A 75 2.95 -10.84 -1.44
CA PHE A 75 2.67 -10.13 -2.68
C PHE A 75 3.24 -10.86 -3.90
N ARG A 76 4.39 -11.54 -3.74
CA ARG A 76 4.97 -12.41 -4.78
C ARG A 76 4.13 -13.65 -5.11
N ARG A 77 3.17 -14.00 -4.25
CA ARG A 77 2.33 -15.22 -4.35
C ARG A 77 0.87 -14.93 -4.63
N LEU A 78 0.36 -13.76 -4.23
CA LEU A 78 -1.05 -13.41 -4.37
C LEU A 78 -1.31 -12.55 -5.60
N THR A 79 -2.50 -12.72 -6.16
CA THR A 79 -2.94 -12.00 -7.36
C THR A 79 -3.69 -10.71 -7.04
N HIS A 80 -4.24 -10.56 -5.83
CA HIS A 80 -5.10 -9.43 -5.51
C HIS A 80 -4.84 -8.86 -4.12
N VAL A 81 -4.13 -7.74 -4.06
CA VAL A 81 -3.91 -6.97 -2.83
C VAL A 81 -4.57 -5.61 -2.96
N ILE A 82 -5.38 -5.23 -1.97
CA ILE A 82 -6.09 -3.96 -1.93
C ILE A 82 -5.84 -3.24 -0.61
N LEU A 83 -5.82 -1.92 -0.68
CA LEU A 83 -5.86 -1.03 0.47
C LEU A 83 -7.27 -0.47 0.60
N SER A 84 -7.81 -0.50 1.81
CA SER A 84 -9.11 0.08 2.15
C SER A 84 -8.94 1.19 3.18
N SER A 85 -9.60 2.33 2.97
CA SER A 85 -9.67 3.42 3.95
C SER A 85 -10.55 3.07 5.15
N ASP A 86 -11.40 2.05 5.02
CA ASP A 86 -12.32 1.59 6.04
C ASP A 86 -12.02 0.12 6.36
N LYS A 87 -12.09 -0.25 7.65
CA LYS A 87 -11.99 -1.66 8.01
C LYS A 87 -13.25 -2.38 7.53
N ILE A 88 -13.07 -3.23 6.53
CA ILE A 88 -14.08 -4.15 6.04
C ILE A 88 -14.13 -5.32 7.03
N ASN A 89 -15.29 -5.53 7.64
CA ASN A 89 -15.61 -6.77 8.34
C ASN A 89 -16.20 -7.71 7.28
N LEU A 90 -15.40 -8.68 6.84
CA LEU A 90 -15.82 -9.73 5.89
C LEU A 90 -16.50 -10.88 6.63
#